data_AF-A0A5E4UP10-F1
#
_entry.id   AF-A0A5E4UP10-F1
#
_cell.length_a   1.000
_cell.length_b   1.000
_cell.length_c   1.000
_cell.angle_alpha   90.00
_cell.angle_beta   90.00
_cell.angle_gamma   90.00
#
_symmetry.space_group_name_H-M   'P 1'
#
loop_
_entity.id
_entity.type
_entity.pdbx_description
1 polymer ?
#
loop_
_entity_poly.entity_id
_entity_poly.type
_entity_poly.pdbx_seq_one_letter_code
_entity_poly.pdbx_strand_id
1 'polypeptide(L)'
;MSYDEYDAARDEFYDEVRREAINDFTSERLQSYYDKHPDVMRPAVLAISEGGWQQKEAHFEAAIVFFTSAVEMLLKATLLRPVIYGLVHSEALAEAIVQRAMSDLSLDRYTDLLAELFFVLAKVDVKAVRRDTSSPKTLLNDCKDLQIIRNGIVHRGEKVSAEQAEFAREVTEAVFERIVIRMLQALNLTVIEHGQITQSPYQAEKILQLSTDQSNE
;
A
#
# COMPACT_ATOMS: atom_id res chain seq x y z
N MET A 1 -23.11 13.52 12.32
CA MET A 1 -22.84 12.72 11.12
C MET A 1 -23.99 11.73 11.00
N SER A 2 -24.72 11.76 9.88
CA SER A 2 -25.83 10.80 9.60
C SER A 2 -25.21 9.56 9.00
N TYR A 3 -25.41 8.41 9.64
CA TYR A 3 -25.18 7.10 9.01
C TYR A 3 -26.33 6.89 8.02
N ASP A 4 -26.05 7.01 6.73
CA ASP A 4 -27.07 6.81 5.69
C ASP A 4 -27.09 5.34 5.24
N GLU A 5 -28.22 4.86 4.71
CA GLU A 5 -28.41 3.48 4.22
C GLU A 5 -27.34 3.02 3.20
N TYR A 6 -26.68 3.98 2.54
CA TYR A 6 -25.54 3.74 1.66
C TYR A 6 -24.27 3.27 2.39
N ASP A 7 -24.06 3.67 3.66
CA ASP A 7 -22.99 3.13 4.50
C ASP A 7 -23.29 1.66 4.87
N ALA A 8 -24.53 1.35 5.26
CA ALA A 8 -24.93 -0.01 5.64
C ALA A 8 -24.85 -1.03 4.49
N ALA A 9 -25.35 -0.68 3.29
CA ALA A 9 -25.26 -1.56 2.12
C ALA A 9 -23.82 -1.76 1.62
N ARG A 10 -22.89 -0.83 1.93
CA ARG A 10 -21.46 -0.98 1.65
C ARG A 10 -20.78 -1.89 2.67
N ASP A 11 -21.11 -1.75 3.94
CA ASP A 11 -20.54 -2.60 5.00
C ASP A 11 -20.91 -4.07 4.79
N GLU A 12 -22.17 -4.33 4.44
CA GLU A 12 -22.66 -5.67 4.12
C GLU A 12 -21.92 -6.26 2.90
N PHE A 13 -21.65 -5.43 1.89
CA PHE A 13 -20.88 -5.80 0.70
C PHE A 13 -19.39 -6.06 0.99
N TYR A 14 -18.74 -5.24 1.83
CA TYR A 14 -17.36 -5.50 2.25
C TYR A 14 -17.25 -6.77 3.07
N ASP A 15 -18.21 -7.03 3.97
CA ASP A 15 -18.26 -8.27 4.73
C ASP A 15 -18.56 -9.49 3.85
N GLU A 16 -19.32 -9.32 2.76
CA GLU A 16 -19.58 -10.35 1.75
C GLU A 16 -18.33 -10.65 0.90
N VAL A 17 -17.67 -9.62 0.37
CA VAL A 17 -16.38 -9.74 -0.34
C VAL A 17 -15.32 -10.38 0.57
N ARG A 18 -15.26 -9.98 1.83
CA ARG A 18 -14.35 -10.55 2.83
C ARG A 18 -14.64 -12.03 3.11
N ARG A 19 -15.92 -12.43 3.18
CA ARG A 19 -16.32 -13.82 3.43
C ARG A 19 -16.05 -14.75 2.25
N GLU A 20 -16.36 -14.32 1.03
CA GLU A 20 -16.21 -15.18 -0.16
C GLU A 20 -14.78 -15.18 -0.70
N ALA A 21 -14.10 -14.04 -0.72
CA ALA A 21 -12.89 -13.90 -1.50
C ALA A 21 -11.59 -14.24 -0.75
N ILE A 22 -11.59 -14.33 0.58
CA ILE A 22 -10.40 -14.75 1.35
C ILE A 22 -10.11 -16.26 1.19
N ASN A 23 -11.12 -17.08 0.90
CA ASN A 23 -10.96 -18.53 0.74
C ASN A 23 -10.46 -18.93 -0.66
N ASP A 24 -10.83 -18.18 -1.71
CA ASP A 24 -10.44 -18.42 -3.10
C ASP A 24 -9.28 -17.52 -3.57
N PHE A 25 -8.68 -16.78 -2.64
CA PHE A 25 -7.56 -15.88 -2.90
C PHE A 25 -6.31 -16.64 -3.33
N THR A 26 -5.80 -16.35 -4.53
CA THR A 26 -4.54 -16.94 -5.01
C THR A 26 -3.49 -15.86 -5.25
N SER A 27 -2.27 -16.09 -4.77
CA SER A 27 -1.11 -15.21 -5.01
C SER A 27 -0.88 -14.95 -6.51
N GLU A 28 -1.24 -15.92 -7.36
CA GLU A 28 -1.16 -15.83 -8.83
C GLU A 28 -2.01 -14.69 -9.41
N ARG A 29 -3.23 -14.46 -8.88
CA ARG A 29 -4.08 -13.36 -9.35
C ARG A 29 -3.51 -11.99 -9.00
N LEU A 30 -2.90 -11.86 -7.81
CA LEU A 30 -2.21 -10.61 -7.45
C LEU A 30 -0.99 -10.39 -8.33
N GLN A 31 -0.18 -11.42 -8.55
CA GLN A 31 0.97 -11.33 -9.45
C GLN A 31 0.55 -10.88 -10.85
N SER A 32 -0.52 -11.46 -11.41
CA SER A 32 -1.05 -11.09 -12.71
C SER A 32 -1.46 -9.62 -12.82
N TYR A 33 -1.97 -9.03 -11.72
CA TYR A 33 -2.24 -7.58 -11.69
C TYR A 33 -0.95 -6.77 -11.89
N TYR A 34 0.13 -7.11 -11.18
CA TYR A 34 1.40 -6.40 -11.30
C TYR A 34 2.09 -6.64 -12.65
N ASP A 35 1.90 -7.82 -13.26
CA ASP A 35 2.40 -8.09 -14.62
C ASP A 35 1.70 -7.21 -15.66
N LYS A 36 0.39 -6.94 -15.49
CA LYS A 36 -0.38 -6.01 -16.35
C LYS A 36 -0.10 -4.54 -16.03
N HIS A 37 0.26 -4.23 -14.78
CA HIS A 37 0.45 -2.87 -14.28
C HIS A 37 1.80 -2.69 -13.57
N PRO A 38 2.93 -2.91 -14.27
CA PRO A 38 4.25 -2.88 -13.65
C PRO A 38 4.60 -1.50 -13.09
N ASP A 39 4.02 -0.44 -13.64
CA ASP A 39 4.27 0.96 -13.25
C ASP A 39 3.30 1.48 -12.16
N VAL A 40 2.47 0.63 -11.54
CA VAL A 40 1.44 1.07 -10.57
C VAL A 40 2.01 1.90 -9.40
N MET A 41 3.25 1.63 -9.00
CA MET A 41 3.93 2.32 -7.91
C MET A 41 4.74 3.55 -8.36
N ARG A 42 4.97 3.73 -9.66
CA ARG A 42 5.76 4.84 -10.21
C ARG A 42 5.29 6.22 -9.73
N PRO A 43 3.98 6.54 -9.68
CA PRO A 43 3.52 7.82 -9.16
C PRO A 43 3.94 8.07 -7.71
N ALA A 44 3.92 7.03 -6.87
CA ALA A 44 4.33 7.14 -5.48
C ALA A 44 5.85 7.40 -5.37
N VAL A 45 6.66 6.69 -6.16
CA VAL A 45 8.13 6.89 -6.18
C VAL A 45 8.50 8.29 -6.64
N LEU A 46 7.81 8.81 -7.66
CA LEU A 46 8.01 10.20 -8.11
C LEU A 46 7.64 11.20 -7.00
N ALA A 47 6.54 10.97 -6.29
CA ALA A 47 6.15 11.82 -5.16
C ALA A 47 7.17 11.77 -4.01
N ILE A 48 7.77 10.61 -3.71
CA ILE A 48 8.86 10.52 -2.71
C ILE A 48 10.07 11.35 -3.14
N SER A 49 10.49 11.23 -4.40
CA SER A 49 11.62 11.99 -4.95
C SER A 49 11.36 13.49 -4.91
N GLU A 50 10.16 13.91 -5.30
CA GLU A 50 9.75 15.32 -5.28
C GLU A 50 9.68 15.85 -3.85
N GLY A 51 9.08 15.12 -2.90
CA GLY A 51 9.07 15.48 -1.49
C GLY A 51 10.48 15.67 -0.91
N GLY A 52 11.40 14.78 -1.28
CA GLY A 52 12.81 14.88 -0.90
C GLY A 52 13.53 16.10 -1.50
N TRP A 53 13.19 16.50 -2.72
CA TRP A 53 13.71 17.74 -3.32
C TRP A 53 13.16 18.98 -2.60
N GLN A 54 11.84 19.05 -2.39
CA GLN A 54 11.18 20.15 -1.67
C GLN A 54 11.75 20.34 -0.26
N GLN A 55 12.01 19.23 0.46
CA GLN A 55 12.59 19.29 1.80
C GLN A 55 14.01 19.89 1.79
N LYS A 56 14.84 19.54 0.79
CA LYS A 56 16.20 20.10 0.64
C LYS A 56 16.19 21.61 0.38
N GLU A 57 15.19 22.09 -0.37
CA GLU A 57 14.97 23.52 -0.64
C GLU A 57 14.20 24.24 0.49
N ALA A 58 14.01 23.59 1.64
CA ALA A 58 13.27 24.12 2.80
C ALA A 58 11.81 24.51 2.51
N HIS A 59 11.19 23.86 1.51
CA HIS A 59 9.75 23.94 1.22
C HIS A 59 9.00 22.84 1.97
N PHE A 60 8.97 22.95 3.30
CA PHE A 60 8.49 21.88 4.20
C PHE A 60 7.01 21.53 4.01
N GLU A 61 6.15 22.51 3.76
CA GLU A 61 4.72 22.28 3.49
C GLU A 61 4.54 21.42 2.24
N ALA A 62 5.26 21.75 1.16
CA ALA A 62 5.21 21.00 -0.09
C ALA A 62 5.77 19.59 0.10
N ALA A 63 6.90 19.45 0.82
CA ALA A 63 7.50 18.17 1.15
C ALA A 63 6.50 17.23 1.85
N ILE A 64 5.83 17.71 2.90
CA ILE A 64 4.83 16.92 3.64
C ILE A 64 3.66 16.51 2.73
N VAL A 65 3.18 17.39 1.86
CA VAL A 65 2.10 17.06 0.91
C VAL A 65 2.54 15.91 0.01
N PHE A 66 3.73 15.98 -0.59
CA PHE A 66 4.24 14.92 -1.46
C PHE A 66 4.49 13.61 -0.72
N PHE A 67 5.10 13.64 0.47
CA PHE A 67 5.32 12.43 1.28
C PHE A 67 4.01 11.76 1.71
N THR A 68 3.02 12.56 2.12
CA THR A 68 1.70 12.03 2.51
C THR A 68 0.98 11.46 1.28
N SER A 69 1.03 12.13 0.13
CA SER A 69 0.47 11.61 -1.11
C SER A 69 1.15 10.30 -1.54
N ALA A 70 2.47 10.18 -1.39
CA ALA A 70 3.18 8.94 -1.66
C ALA A 70 2.69 7.80 -0.76
N VAL A 71 2.53 8.03 0.55
CA VAL A 71 1.96 7.04 1.47
C VAL A 71 0.56 6.60 1.02
N GLU A 72 -0.29 7.54 0.64
CA GLU A 72 -1.64 7.22 0.14
C GLU A 72 -1.59 6.39 -1.15
N MET A 73 -0.71 6.71 -2.09
CA MET A 73 -0.55 5.95 -3.34
C MET A 73 0.04 4.55 -3.11
N LEU A 74 1.04 4.43 -2.24
CA LEU A 74 1.63 3.15 -1.84
C LEU A 74 0.57 2.23 -1.24
N LEU A 75 -0.21 2.76 -0.30
CA LEU A 75 -1.25 1.99 0.36
C LEU A 75 -2.42 1.69 -0.60
N LYS A 76 -3.03 2.71 -1.21
CA LYS A 76 -4.25 2.52 -2.00
C LYS A 76 -3.98 1.90 -3.37
N ALA A 77 -3.14 2.53 -4.18
CA ALA A 77 -2.95 2.13 -5.56
C ALA A 77 -2.05 0.89 -5.66
N THR A 78 -0.98 0.83 -4.85
CA THR A 78 0.00 -0.26 -4.96
C THR A 78 -0.40 -1.51 -4.19
N LEU A 79 -1.16 -1.41 -3.09
CA LEU A 79 -1.56 -2.59 -2.30
C LEU A 79 -3.05 -2.88 -2.41
N LEU A 80 -3.92 -1.92 -2.04
CA LEU A 80 -5.36 -2.20 -1.95
C LEU A 80 -5.99 -2.59 -3.28
N ARG A 81 -5.71 -1.80 -4.31
CA ARG A 81 -6.31 -2.00 -5.64
C ARG A 81 -6.01 -3.40 -6.21
N PRO A 82 -4.75 -3.88 -6.26
CA PRO A 82 -4.44 -5.25 -6.67
C PRO A 82 -5.20 -6.31 -5.87
N VAL A 83 -5.43 -6.05 -4.57
CA VAL A 83 -6.13 -6.98 -3.68
C VAL A 83 -7.60 -7.08 -4.05
N ILE A 84 -8.30 -5.95 -4.14
CA ILE A 84 -9.70 -5.94 -4.58
C ILE A 84 -9.82 -6.58 -5.96
N TYR A 85 -8.85 -6.34 -6.84
CA TYR A 85 -8.83 -6.95 -8.16
C TYR A 85 -8.65 -8.47 -8.12
N GLY A 86 -7.77 -8.99 -7.25
CA GLY A 86 -7.59 -10.43 -7.05
C GLY A 86 -8.79 -11.12 -6.38
N LEU A 87 -9.55 -10.40 -5.56
CA LEU A 87 -10.73 -10.89 -4.86
C LEU A 87 -11.96 -11.00 -5.77
N VAL A 88 -12.03 -10.21 -6.84
CA VAL A 88 -13.21 -10.18 -7.72
C VAL A 88 -12.99 -11.02 -8.97
N HIS A 89 -13.84 -12.02 -9.17
CA HIS A 89 -13.77 -12.98 -10.29
C HIS A 89 -13.96 -12.37 -11.69
N SER A 90 -14.43 -11.13 -11.78
CA SER A 90 -14.68 -10.39 -13.03
C SER A 90 -13.91 -9.08 -13.06
N GLU A 91 -12.98 -8.93 -14.01
CA GLU A 91 -12.14 -7.73 -14.21
C GLU A 91 -12.97 -6.44 -14.38
N ALA A 92 -14.12 -6.51 -15.06
CA ALA A 92 -15.02 -5.36 -15.22
C ALA A 92 -15.77 -4.99 -13.93
N LEU A 93 -16.13 -6.00 -13.13
CA LEU A 93 -16.74 -5.79 -11.82
C LEU A 93 -15.69 -5.25 -10.83
N ALA A 94 -14.47 -5.78 -10.89
CA ALA A 94 -13.33 -5.35 -10.09
C ALA A 94 -13.04 -3.87 -10.28
N GLU A 95 -12.94 -3.39 -11.53
CA GLU A 95 -12.66 -1.98 -11.83
C GLU A 95 -13.80 -1.07 -11.33
N ALA A 96 -15.06 -1.45 -11.54
CA ALA A 96 -16.21 -0.70 -11.05
C ALA A 96 -16.28 -0.65 -9.50
N ILE A 97 -15.92 -1.76 -8.84
CA ILE A 97 -15.84 -1.86 -7.37
C ILE A 97 -14.67 -1.04 -6.84
N VAL A 98 -13.48 -1.17 -7.42
CA VAL A 98 -12.28 -0.40 -7.05
C VAL A 98 -12.55 1.09 -7.17
N GLN A 99 -13.13 1.56 -8.28
CA GLN A 99 -13.40 2.98 -8.46
C GLN A 99 -14.36 3.53 -7.41
N ARG A 100 -15.37 2.73 -7.02
CA ARG A 100 -16.40 3.12 -6.04
C ARG A 100 -15.96 2.95 -4.58
N ALA A 101 -15.05 2.01 -4.32
CA ALA A 101 -14.43 1.79 -3.02
C ALA A 101 -13.35 2.85 -2.73
N MET A 102 -12.47 3.11 -3.71
CA MET A 102 -11.29 3.96 -3.55
C MET A 102 -11.63 5.45 -3.40
N SER A 103 -12.81 5.90 -3.83
CA SER A 103 -13.20 7.31 -3.83
C SER A 103 -13.39 7.91 -2.43
N ASP A 104 -13.76 7.11 -1.41
CA ASP A 104 -14.06 7.61 -0.04
C ASP A 104 -13.43 6.76 1.10
N LEU A 105 -12.46 5.93 0.78
CA LEU A 105 -11.78 5.08 1.77
C LEU A 105 -10.86 5.93 2.68
N SER A 106 -11.32 6.13 3.92
CA SER A 106 -10.48 6.61 5.03
C SER A 106 -9.43 5.56 5.37
N LEU A 107 -8.29 6.00 5.90
CA LEU A 107 -7.16 5.13 6.24
C LEU A 107 -7.56 4.05 7.27
N ASP A 108 -8.54 4.34 8.12
CA ASP A 108 -9.11 3.40 9.11
C ASP A 108 -9.80 2.19 8.46
N ARG A 109 -10.70 2.41 7.51
CA ARG A 109 -11.48 1.31 6.89
C ARG A 109 -10.60 0.39 6.03
N TYR A 110 -9.54 0.94 5.47
CA TYR A 110 -8.54 0.19 4.72
C TYR A 110 -7.62 -0.67 5.59
N THR A 111 -7.36 -0.23 6.82
CA THR A 111 -6.41 -0.86 7.74
C THR A 111 -6.81 -2.29 8.09
N ASP A 112 -8.10 -2.57 8.25
CA ASP A 112 -8.59 -3.89 8.65
C ASP A 112 -8.42 -4.92 7.52
N LEU A 113 -8.80 -4.55 6.30
CA LEU A 113 -8.61 -5.39 5.11
C LEU A 113 -7.13 -5.66 4.84
N LEU A 114 -6.26 -4.64 4.99
CA LEU A 114 -4.82 -4.85 4.89
C LEU A 114 -4.29 -5.83 5.93
N ALA A 115 -4.71 -5.65 7.19
CA ALA A 115 -4.17 -6.46 8.29
C ALA A 115 -4.48 -7.94 8.06
N GLU A 116 -5.70 -8.25 7.63
CA GLU A 116 -6.11 -9.62 7.30
C GLU A 116 -5.34 -10.19 6.13
N LEU A 117 -5.21 -9.43 5.06
CA LEU A 117 -4.48 -9.84 3.87
C LEU A 117 -3.00 -10.12 4.17
N PHE A 118 -2.33 -9.20 4.85
CA PHE A 118 -0.93 -9.38 5.25
C PHE A 118 -0.76 -10.57 6.20
N PHE A 119 -1.73 -10.81 7.07
CA PHE A 119 -1.71 -11.98 7.93
C PHE A 119 -1.88 -13.28 7.13
N VAL A 120 -2.74 -13.29 6.12
CA VAL A 120 -2.93 -14.44 5.23
C VAL A 120 -1.68 -14.71 4.40
N LEU A 121 -1.16 -13.70 3.70
CA LEU A 121 -0.07 -13.84 2.73
C LEU A 121 1.33 -13.83 3.31
N ALA A 122 1.59 -12.91 4.24
CA ALA A 122 2.93 -12.67 4.77
C ALA A 122 3.09 -13.13 6.23
N LYS A 123 2.01 -13.56 6.89
CA LYS A 123 1.95 -13.83 8.34
C LYS A 123 2.43 -12.61 9.17
N VAL A 124 2.20 -11.40 8.65
CA VAL A 124 2.57 -10.13 9.28
C VAL A 124 1.31 -9.45 9.81
N ASP A 125 1.34 -9.03 11.07
CA ASP A 125 0.34 -8.12 11.61
C ASP A 125 0.74 -6.67 11.33
N VAL A 126 0.13 -6.07 10.31
CA VAL A 126 0.39 -4.68 9.90
C VAL A 126 -0.02 -3.69 11.00
N LYS A 127 -1.00 -4.03 11.85
CA LYS A 127 -1.43 -3.15 12.95
C LYS A 127 -0.36 -3.05 14.03
N ALA A 128 0.53 -4.03 14.13
CA ALA A 128 1.65 -4.03 15.06
C ALA A 128 2.93 -3.39 14.48
N VAL A 129 2.97 -3.07 13.18
CA VAL A 129 4.14 -2.48 12.53
C VAL A 129 4.39 -1.08 13.10
N ARG A 130 5.66 -0.79 13.39
CA ARG A 130 6.14 0.48 13.93
C ARG A 130 7.23 1.06 13.03
N ARG A 131 7.35 2.40 13.01
CA ARG A 131 8.39 3.14 12.28
C ARG A 131 9.79 2.66 12.67
N ASP A 132 10.03 2.54 13.98
CA ASP A 132 11.26 1.98 14.55
C ASP A 132 10.95 1.22 15.86
N THR A 133 11.94 0.51 16.42
CA THR A 133 11.78 -0.29 17.65
C THR A 133 11.57 0.55 18.92
N SER A 134 11.94 1.83 18.89
CA SER A 134 11.76 2.78 19.99
C SER A 134 10.43 3.54 19.94
N SER A 135 9.76 3.57 18.78
CA SER A 135 8.48 4.27 18.62
C SER A 135 7.38 3.54 19.39
N PRO A 136 6.65 4.19 20.31
CA PRO A 136 5.50 3.60 20.99
C PRO A 136 4.28 3.50 20.08
N LYS A 137 4.23 4.31 19.01
CA LYS A 137 3.13 4.38 18.05
C LYS A 137 3.29 3.37 16.92
N THR A 138 2.16 2.89 16.42
CA THR A 138 2.10 2.08 15.21
C THR A 138 2.26 2.97 13.99
N LEU A 139 2.86 2.42 12.94
CA LEU A 139 3.11 3.13 11.69
C LEU A 139 1.82 3.62 11.04
N LEU A 140 0.71 2.88 11.21
CA LEU A 140 -0.59 3.32 10.72
C LEU A 140 -1.12 4.55 11.47
N ASN A 141 -0.87 4.66 12.78
CA ASN A 141 -1.22 5.88 13.51
C ASN A 141 -0.34 7.05 13.07
N ASP A 142 0.94 6.81 12.79
CA ASP A 142 1.81 7.84 12.21
C ASP A 142 1.29 8.32 10.84
N CYS A 143 0.75 7.43 10.01
CA CYS A 143 0.09 7.80 8.74
C CYS A 143 -1.16 8.68 8.95
N LYS A 144 -1.95 8.41 10.00
CA LYS A 144 -3.11 9.26 10.35
C LYS A 144 -2.66 10.65 10.79
N ASP A 145 -1.62 10.71 11.61
CA ASP A 145 -1.05 11.97 12.06
C ASP A 145 -0.58 12.80 10.86
N LEU A 146 0.09 12.19 9.86
CA LEU A 146 0.45 12.86 8.61
C LEU A 146 -0.75 13.37 7.82
N GLN A 147 -1.82 12.58 7.72
CA GLN A 147 -3.03 13.00 7.02
C GLN A 147 -3.64 14.25 7.66
N ILE A 148 -3.64 14.33 8.99
CA ILE A 148 -4.12 15.50 9.73
C ILE A 148 -3.26 16.73 9.42
N ILE A 149 -1.93 16.59 9.45
CA ILE A 149 -0.98 17.66 9.14
C ILE A 149 -1.18 18.15 7.69
N ARG A 150 -1.21 17.22 6.72
CA ARG A 150 -1.45 17.53 5.31
C ARG A 150 -2.76 18.28 5.11
N ASN A 151 -3.83 17.85 5.77
CA ASN A 151 -5.12 18.53 5.69
C ASN A 151 -5.05 19.95 6.27
N GLY A 152 -4.27 20.17 7.32
CA GLY A 152 -3.98 21.51 7.84
C GLY A 152 -3.26 22.41 6.83
N ILE A 153 -2.23 21.89 6.18
CA ILE A 153 -1.50 22.61 5.12
C ILE A 153 -2.45 22.97 3.97
N VAL A 154 -3.12 21.97 3.40
CA VAL A 154 -3.92 22.13 2.16
C VAL A 154 -5.19 22.95 2.39
N HIS A 155 -5.90 22.73 3.49
CA HIS A 155 -7.20 23.38 3.72
C HIS A 155 -7.10 24.65 4.56
N ARG A 156 -6.06 24.82 5.38
CA ARG A 156 -5.94 25.94 6.32
C ARG A 156 -4.66 26.76 6.15
N GLY A 157 -3.73 26.35 5.26
CA GLY A 157 -2.47 27.05 5.05
C GLY A 157 -1.55 27.00 6.27
N GLU A 158 -1.64 25.94 7.08
CA GLU A 158 -0.83 25.79 8.29
C GLU A 158 0.66 25.73 7.95
N LYS A 159 1.46 26.40 8.79
CA LYS A 159 2.92 26.35 8.74
C LYS A 159 3.43 25.14 9.49
N VAL A 160 4.51 24.56 8.97
CA VAL A 160 5.12 23.35 9.53
C VAL A 160 6.61 23.55 9.75
N SER A 161 7.16 22.79 10.69
CA SER A 161 8.59 22.79 11.00
C SER A 161 9.37 21.83 10.11
N ALA A 162 10.70 21.99 10.07
CA ALA A 162 11.61 21.04 9.45
C ALA A 162 11.49 19.63 10.08
N GLU A 163 11.24 19.55 11.39
CA GLU A 163 11.04 18.30 12.12
C GLU A 163 9.79 17.56 11.65
N GLN A 164 8.70 18.29 11.35
CA GLN A 164 7.48 17.68 10.80
C GLN A 164 7.68 17.17 9.38
N ALA A 165 8.48 17.85 8.56
CA ALA A 165 8.85 17.36 7.24
C ALA A 165 9.73 16.11 7.33
N GLU A 166 10.66 16.07 8.28
CA GLU A 166 11.49 14.90 8.51
C GLU A 166 10.68 13.71 9.01
N PHE A 167 9.76 13.94 9.95
CA PHE A 167 8.80 12.92 10.37
C PHE A 167 8.00 12.35 9.18
N ALA A 168 7.54 13.21 8.26
CA ALA A 168 6.83 12.76 7.07
C ALA A 168 7.70 11.86 6.18
N ARG A 169 8.97 12.23 5.95
CA ARG A 169 9.93 11.42 5.21
C ARG A 169 10.12 10.05 5.84
N GLU A 170 10.40 10.00 7.14
CA GLU A 170 10.65 8.75 7.88
C GLU A 170 9.44 7.82 7.89
N VAL A 171 8.23 8.36 8.02
CA VAL A 171 6.99 7.57 7.93
C VAL A 171 6.81 7.00 6.52
N THR A 172 7.03 7.81 5.49
CA THR A 172 6.93 7.35 4.10
C THR A 172 7.94 6.24 3.78
N GLU A 173 9.19 6.38 4.23
CA GLU A 173 10.23 5.36 4.11
C GLU A 173 9.83 4.08 4.86
N ALA A 174 9.35 4.21 6.10
CA ALA A 174 8.89 3.07 6.87
C ALA A 174 7.70 2.35 6.22
N VAL A 175 6.74 3.06 5.63
CA VAL A 175 5.63 2.46 4.87
C VAL A 175 6.16 1.69 3.66
N PHE A 176 7.07 2.29 2.91
CA PHE A 176 7.68 1.64 1.76
C PHE A 176 8.41 0.35 2.17
N GLU A 177 9.33 0.42 3.13
CA GLU A 177 10.19 -0.71 3.51
C GLU A 177 9.48 -1.79 4.31
N ARG A 178 8.64 -1.40 5.28
CA ARG A 178 8.09 -2.33 6.29
C ARG A 178 6.73 -2.89 5.88
N ILE A 179 6.01 -2.20 5.00
CA ILE A 179 4.70 -2.64 4.52
C ILE A 179 4.80 -3.06 3.06
N VAL A 180 5.11 -2.13 2.15
CA VAL A 180 5.01 -2.38 0.69
C VAL A 180 6.00 -3.44 0.24
N ILE A 181 7.30 -3.26 0.51
CA ILE A 181 8.34 -4.22 0.09
C ILE A 181 8.10 -5.60 0.71
N ARG A 182 7.65 -5.67 1.97
CA ARG A 182 7.33 -6.95 2.62
C ARG A 182 6.17 -7.68 1.96
N MET A 183 5.12 -6.97 1.53
CA MET A 183 4.04 -7.58 0.76
C MET A 183 4.52 -8.09 -0.59
N LEU A 184 5.25 -7.26 -1.34
CA LEU A 184 5.73 -7.64 -2.67
C LEU A 184 6.65 -8.87 -2.57
N GLN A 185 7.53 -8.93 -1.58
CA GLN A 185 8.38 -10.10 -1.32
C GLN A 185 7.57 -11.35 -0.96
N ALA A 186 6.49 -11.22 -0.18
CA ALA A 186 5.60 -12.35 0.11
C ALA A 186 4.88 -12.88 -1.15
N LEU A 187 4.77 -12.05 -2.17
CA LEU A 187 4.23 -12.39 -3.49
C LEU A 187 5.33 -12.75 -4.50
N ASN A 188 6.58 -12.94 -4.08
CA ASN A 188 7.74 -13.16 -4.96
C ASN A 188 7.97 -12.06 -6.01
N LEU A 189 7.57 -10.83 -5.69
CA LEU A 189 7.78 -9.64 -6.51
C LEU A 189 8.92 -8.79 -5.93
N THR A 190 9.54 -8.00 -6.78
CA THR A 190 10.56 -7.01 -6.41
C THR A 190 10.31 -5.69 -7.12
N VAL A 191 10.86 -4.62 -6.55
CA VAL A 191 10.84 -3.28 -7.13
C VAL A 191 12.20 -3.02 -7.80
N ILE A 192 12.19 -2.63 -9.07
CA ILE A 192 13.36 -2.17 -9.81
C ILE A 192 13.30 -0.64 -10.01
N GLU A 193 14.21 -0.10 -10.83
CA GLU A 193 14.33 1.33 -11.07
C GLU A 193 12.99 2.02 -11.38
N HIS A 194 12.84 3.25 -10.88
CA HIS A 194 11.65 4.09 -11.06
C HIS A 194 10.33 3.52 -10.52
N GLY A 195 10.38 2.52 -9.63
CA GLY A 195 9.18 1.96 -9.01
C GLY A 195 8.45 0.93 -9.87
N GLN A 196 9.14 0.34 -10.85
CA GLN A 196 8.60 -0.77 -11.60
C GLN A 196 8.58 -2.05 -10.75
N ILE A 197 7.48 -2.78 -10.79
CA ILE A 197 7.32 -4.05 -10.10
C ILE A 197 7.53 -5.19 -11.10
N THR A 198 8.35 -6.18 -10.72
CA THR A 198 8.66 -7.35 -11.54
C THR A 198 8.79 -8.60 -10.67
N GLN A 199 8.86 -9.77 -11.31
CA GLN A 199 9.09 -11.04 -10.65
C GLN A 199 10.49 -11.07 -10.03
N SER A 200 10.60 -11.58 -8.80
CA SER A 200 11.89 -11.66 -8.10
C SER A 200 12.80 -12.70 -8.77
N PRO A 201 14.01 -12.33 -9.22
CA PRO A 201 14.93 -13.27 -9.87
C PRO A 201 15.42 -14.37 -8.94
N TYR A 202 15.31 -14.19 -7.61
CA TYR A 202 15.87 -15.09 -6.58
C TYR A 202 15.19 -16.47 -6.51
N GLN A 203 14.04 -16.69 -7.17
CA GLN A 203 13.41 -18.01 -7.27
C GLN A 203 13.41 -18.63 -8.68
N ALA A 204 13.69 -17.85 -9.72
CA ALA A 204 13.89 -18.40 -11.07
C ALA A 204 15.09 -19.36 -11.09
N GLU A 205 16.16 -19.04 -10.36
CA GLU A 205 17.33 -19.91 -10.18
C GLU A 205 17.02 -21.14 -9.31
N LYS A 206 16.15 -21.03 -8.31
CA LYS A 206 15.77 -22.16 -7.44
C LYS A 206 14.89 -23.18 -8.16
N ILE A 207 14.02 -22.72 -9.07
CA ILE A 207 13.18 -23.57 -9.93
C ILE A 207 14.03 -24.22 -11.04
N LEU A 208 15.04 -23.53 -11.59
CA LEU A 208 16.00 -24.13 -12.52
C LEU A 208 16.88 -25.19 -11.85
N GLN A 209 17.35 -24.95 -10.62
CA GLN A 209 18.16 -25.93 -9.89
C GLN A 209 17.38 -27.21 -9.56
N LEU A 210 16.10 -27.09 -9.15
CA LEU A 210 15.25 -28.25 -8.86
C LEU A 210 14.86 -29.07 -10.10
N SER A 211 14.77 -28.45 -11.28
CA SER A 211 14.48 -29.15 -12.54
C SER A 211 15.71 -29.78 -13.21
N THR A 212 16.91 -29.29 -12.87
CA THR A 212 18.18 -29.88 -13.36
C THR A 212 18.57 -31.12 -12.56
N ASP A 213 18.22 -31.20 -11.27
CA ASP A 213 18.49 -32.37 -10.42
C ASP A 213 17.55 -33.56 -10.68
N GLN A 214 16.34 -33.34 -11.19
CA GLN A 214 15.41 -34.43 -11.57
C GLN A 214 15.65 -35.04 -12.96
N SER A 215 16.62 -34.50 -13.71
CA SER A 215 17.00 -35.00 -15.04
C SER A 215 18.27 -35.87 -15.00
N ASN A 216 18.83 -36.10 -13.81
CA ASN A 216 20.09 -36.81 -13.59
C ASN A 216 19.95 -38.05 -12.67
N GLU A 217 18.71 -38.53 -12.44
CA GLU A 217 18.43 -39.85 -11.84
C GLU A 217 17.90 -40.86 -12.87
#